data_AF-A0A0B2ULW9-F1
#
_entry.id   AF-A0A0B2ULW9-F1
#
_cell.length_a   1.000
_cell.length_b   1.000
_cell.length_c   1.000
_cell.angle_alpha   90.00
_cell.angle_beta   90.00
_cell.angle_gamma   90.00
#
_symmetry.space_group_name_H-M   'P 1'
#
loop_
_entity.id
_entity.type
_entity.pdbx_description
1 polymer ?
#
loop_
_entity_poly.entity_id
_entity_poly.type
_entity_poly.pdbx_seq_one_letter_code
_entity_poly.pdbx_strand_id
1 'polypeptide(L)'
;MDGREHDEGGRNNEEGRGCLSYRDIEKKRKEMVSQHAYRLLQQREMTNKSIEQELSKYTQKEAILNNLGKSVENSANEVESCGPAIHIDDDSQNSQLMNEKASDEHKSVESITALDGRQDCCTNIVFSNEFISRFILNRKYVEIEESICREKLMMPRSMQIQIKMQINKRLSQVSGNAGQVDKIFNVLREYSNSYLFIETFVLKLIEQGRIQVSSCPGSYREFSALFCKFFTVELMEYFRVVLFTMKATIGTIRGMYGIYFGVLEMLGEADEAWFFIASVLNSEQNEMSCYVIECFFSILGGMLFVRCRGPFIKLVDYTKKYYMRDMNNEPCKIRMLSILEKYDL
;
A
#
# COMPACT_ATOMS: atom_id res chain seq x y z
N MET A 1 27.65 66.01 -34.95
CA MET A 1 27.87 65.78 -36.39
C MET A 1 29.36 65.64 -36.57
N ASP A 2 29.97 64.54 -36.99
CA ASP A 2 29.66 63.15 -37.37
C ASP A 2 31.08 62.62 -37.65
N GLY A 3 31.51 61.39 -37.46
CA GLY A 3 31.02 60.15 -36.91
C GLY A 3 32.29 59.28 -36.80
N ARG A 4 32.40 58.43 -35.77
CA ARG A 4 33.42 57.39 -35.71
C ARG A 4 32.94 56.21 -36.56
N GLU A 5 33.84 55.50 -37.23
CA GLU A 5 34.29 54.17 -36.79
C GLU A 5 35.27 53.54 -37.77
N HIS A 6 36.30 52.94 -37.17
CA HIS A 6 37.41 52.21 -37.78
C HIS A 6 37.09 50.72 -37.82
N ASP A 7 37.41 50.14 -38.97
CA ASP A 7 38.03 48.85 -39.27
C ASP A 7 38.12 47.70 -38.25
N GLU A 8 37.71 46.54 -38.80
CA GLU A 8 38.37 45.23 -38.83
C GLU A 8 38.75 44.47 -37.55
N GLY A 9 38.30 43.21 -37.51
CA GLY A 9 39.11 42.13 -36.94
C GLY A 9 38.33 40.89 -36.48
N GLY A 10 38.51 39.78 -37.20
CA GLY A 10 38.51 38.45 -36.56
C GLY A 10 37.33 37.52 -36.87
N ARG A 11 37.29 36.97 -38.10
CA ARG A 11 36.66 35.66 -38.33
C ARG A 11 37.59 34.57 -37.80
N ASN A 12 37.13 33.80 -36.83
CA ASN A 12 37.62 32.46 -36.57
C ASN A 12 36.43 31.49 -36.55
N ASN A 13 36.57 30.43 -37.35
CA ASN A 13 35.68 29.29 -37.45
C ASN A 13 35.56 28.56 -36.11
N GLU A 14 34.33 28.33 -35.66
CA GLU A 14 34.01 27.10 -34.92
C GLU A 14 32.92 26.34 -35.69
N GLU A 15 33.36 25.20 -36.22
CA GLU A 15 32.56 24.21 -36.90
C GLU A 15 31.58 23.52 -35.93
N GLY A 16 30.35 23.30 -36.40
CA GLY A 16 29.70 22.01 -36.26
C GLY A 16 29.29 21.56 -34.86
N ARG A 17 28.23 22.15 -34.30
CA ARG A 17 27.22 21.38 -33.57
C ARG A 17 25.86 21.65 -34.15
N GLY A 18 25.42 20.75 -35.04
CA GLY A 18 24.07 20.76 -35.58
C GLY A 18 23.06 20.74 -34.44
N CYS A 19 22.40 21.87 -34.21
CA CYS A 19 21.23 21.95 -33.36
C CYS A 19 20.13 21.16 -34.09
N LEU A 20 19.89 19.92 -33.65
CA LEU A 20 18.81 19.10 -34.21
C LEU A 20 17.51 19.89 -34.07
N SER A 21 16.82 20.10 -35.19
CA SER A 21 15.52 20.76 -35.19
C SER A 21 14.60 19.99 -34.24
N TYR A 22 13.75 20.69 -33.49
CA TYR A 22 12.76 20.07 -32.59
C TYR A 22 11.95 18.96 -33.29
N ARG A 23 11.75 19.09 -34.61
CA ARG A 23 11.12 18.07 -35.45
C ARG A 23 11.90 16.77 -35.53
N ASP A 24 13.23 16.84 -35.60
CA ASP A 24 14.12 15.66 -35.66
C ASP A 24 14.22 14.98 -34.29
N ILE A 25 14.22 15.77 -33.21
CA ILE A 25 14.17 15.26 -31.83
C ILE A 25 12.85 14.51 -31.58
N GLU A 26 11.72 15.09 -31.97
CA GLU A 26 10.41 14.47 -31.80
C GLU A 26 10.24 13.23 -32.69
N LYS A 27 10.80 13.24 -33.90
CA LYS A 27 10.83 12.06 -34.78
C LYS A 27 11.64 10.92 -34.14
N LYS A 28 12.84 11.21 -33.64
CA LYS A 28 13.72 10.23 -32.98
C LYS A 28 13.09 9.68 -31.70
N ARG A 29 12.40 10.52 -30.94
CA ARG A 29 11.63 10.10 -29.76
C ARG A 29 10.50 9.13 -30.14
N LYS A 30 9.71 9.45 -31.17
CA LYS A 30 8.62 8.56 -31.65
C LYS A 30 9.13 7.22 -32.18
N GLU A 31 10.28 7.23 -32.86
CA GLU A 31 10.95 6.00 -33.32
C GLU A 31 11.42 5.15 -32.13
N MET A 32 12.07 5.75 -31.13
CA MET A 32 12.51 5.03 -29.92
C MET A 32 11.34 4.46 -29.12
N VAL A 33 10.25 5.23 -28.97
CA VAL A 33 9.02 4.76 -28.29
C VAL A 33 8.40 3.59 -29.05
N SER A 34 8.31 3.68 -30.39
CA SER A 34 7.79 2.60 -31.23
C SER A 34 8.64 1.33 -31.13
N GLN A 35 9.97 1.46 -31.16
CA GLN A 35 10.88 0.32 -30.99
C GLN A 35 10.80 -0.30 -29.59
N HIS A 36 10.58 0.52 -28.56
CA HIS A 36 10.43 0.02 -27.20
C HIS A 36 9.09 -0.72 -27.02
N ALA A 37 8.00 -0.14 -27.54
CA ALA A 37 6.68 -0.76 -27.55
C ALA A 37 6.70 -2.11 -28.31
N TYR A 38 7.38 -2.16 -29.46
CA TYR A 38 7.54 -3.40 -30.22
C TYR A 38 8.30 -4.49 -29.45
N ARG A 39 9.40 -4.13 -28.78
CA ARG A 39 10.14 -5.07 -27.92
C ARG A 39 9.30 -5.62 -26.77
N LEU A 40 8.52 -4.75 -26.12
CA LEU A 40 7.61 -5.17 -25.04
C LEU A 40 6.51 -6.10 -25.54
N LEU A 41 5.98 -5.86 -26.74
CA LEU A 41 5.01 -6.75 -27.37
C LEU A 41 5.60 -8.14 -27.67
N GLN A 42 6.81 -8.20 -28.25
CA GLN A 42 7.50 -9.47 -28.48
C GLN A 42 7.79 -10.23 -27.18
N GLN A 43 8.22 -9.52 -26.13
CA GLN A 43 8.47 -10.13 -24.84
C GLN A 43 7.18 -10.69 -24.22
N ARG A 44 6.07 -9.95 -24.29
CA ARG A 44 4.75 -10.45 -23.86
C ARG A 44 4.31 -11.68 -24.66
N GLU A 45 4.52 -11.69 -25.97
CA GLU A 45 4.15 -12.84 -26.80
C GLU A 45 4.96 -14.09 -26.42
N MET A 46 6.27 -13.96 -26.17
CA MET A 46 7.09 -15.08 -25.70
C MET A 46 6.67 -15.57 -24.31
N THR A 47 6.39 -14.65 -23.38
CA THR A 47 5.89 -15.01 -22.05
C THR A 47 4.55 -15.74 -22.13
N ASN A 48 3.61 -15.25 -22.95
CA ASN A 48 2.32 -15.91 -23.13
C ASN A 48 2.47 -17.32 -23.72
N LYS A 49 3.33 -17.50 -24.72
CA LYS A 49 3.65 -18.83 -25.27
C LYS A 49 4.26 -19.76 -24.22
N SER A 50 5.11 -19.26 -23.33
CA SER A 50 5.67 -20.04 -22.23
C SER A 50 4.59 -20.47 -21.23
N ILE A 51 3.68 -19.56 -20.87
CA ILE A 51 2.55 -19.84 -19.96
C ILE A 51 1.62 -20.90 -20.58
N GLU A 52 1.28 -20.77 -21.87
CA GLU A 52 0.44 -21.76 -22.57
C GLU A 52 1.09 -23.16 -22.59
N GLN A 53 2.41 -23.24 -22.76
CA GLN A 53 3.15 -24.50 -22.70
C GLN A 53 3.13 -25.10 -21.29
N GLU A 54 3.28 -24.29 -20.24
CA GLU A 54 3.17 -24.77 -18.86
C GLU A 54 1.76 -25.27 -18.54
N LEU A 55 0.72 -24.52 -18.93
CA LEU A 55 -0.68 -24.93 -18.75
C LEU A 55 -0.95 -26.27 -19.45
N SER A 56 -0.47 -26.47 -20.68
CA SER A 56 -0.60 -27.74 -21.39
C SER A 56 0.05 -28.91 -20.64
N LYS A 57 1.23 -28.69 -20.03
CA LYS A 57 1.89 -29.71 -19.19
C LYS A 57 1.06 -30.05 -17.95
N TYR A 58 0.47 -29.05 -17.30
CA TYR A 58 -0.40 -29.27 -16.14
C TYR A 58 -1.66 -30.07 -16.53
N THR A 59 -2.31 -29.72 -17.62
CA THR A 59 -3.51 -30.44 -18.11
C THR A 59 -3.18 -31.88 -18.49
N GLN A 60 -2.02 -32.15 -19.11
CA GLN A 60 -1.56 -33.52 -19.38
C GLN A 60 -1.30 -34.30 -18.09
N LYS A 61 -0.68 -33.67 -17.09
CA LYS A 61 -0.42 -34.30 -15.78
C LYS A 61 -1.72 -34.64 -15.05
N GLU A 62 -2.71 -33.76 -15.13
CA GLU A 62 -4.05 -33.97 -14.55
C GLU A 62 -4.80 -35.10 -15.26
N ALA A 63 -4.70 -35.19 -16.59
CA ALA A 63 -5.27 -36.30 -17.36
C ALA A 63 -4.63 -37.66 -17.00
N ILE A 64 -3.31 -37.69 -16.75
CA ILE A 64 -2.60 -38.89 -16.29
C ILE A 64 -3.08 -39.30 -14.89
N LEU A 65 -3.22 -38.35 -13.96
CA LEU A 65 -3.74 -38.58 -12.60
C LEU A 65 -5.18 -39.11 -12.61
N ASN A 66 -6.05 -38.55 -13.45
CA ASN A 66 -7.44 -38.98 -13.58
C ASN A 66 -7.57 -40.38 -14.20
N ASN A 67 -6.67 -40.77 -15.11
CA ASN A 67 -6.63 -42.12 -15.65
C ASN A 67 -6.06 -43.14 -14.63
N LEU A 68 -5.14 -42.72 -13.76
CA LEU A 68 -4.62 -43.56 -12.68
C LEU A 68 -5.71 -43.83 -11.61
N GLY A 69 -6.52 -42.82 -11.26
CA GLY A 69 -7.64 -42.96 -10.32
C GLY A 69 -8.71 -43.94 -10.79
N LYS A 70 -9.08 -43.90 -12.09
CA LYS A 70 -10.04 -44.84 -12.69
C LYS A 70 -9.55 -46.29 -12.76
N SER A 71 -8.23 -46.52 -12.71
CA SER A 71 -7.69 -47.88 -12.65
C SER A 71 -7.73 -48.49 -11.24
N VAL A 72 -7.89 -47.67 -10.19
CA VAL A 72 -7.96 -48.13 -8.79
C VAL A 72 -9.42 -48.39 -8.38
N GLU A 73 -10.39 -47.65 -8.91
CA GLU A 73 -11.82 -47.88 -8.65
C GLU A 73 -12.38 -49.16 -9.31
N ASN A 74 -11.75 -49.67 -10.38
CA ASN A 74 -12.15 -50.94 -11.00
C ASN A 74 -11.65 -52.20 -10.27
N SER A 75 -10.90 -52.06 -9.17
CA SER A 75 -10.41 -53.20 -8.37
C SER A 75 -11.10 -53.35 -7.01
N ALA A 76 -12.11 -52.52 -6.69
CA ALA A 76 -12.74 -52.49 -5.37
C ALA A 76 -14.26 -52.81 -5.35
N ASN A 77 -14.85 -53.27 -6.46
CA ASN A 77 -16.27 -53.61 -6.53
C ASN A 77 -16.52 -55.06 -6.96
N GLU A 78 -16.11 -56.00 -6.12
CA GLU A 78 -16.80 -57.28 -5.95
C GLU A 78 -16.78 -57.60 -4.46
N VAL A 79 -17.91 -57.43 -3.77
CA VAL A 79 -18.42 -58.28 -2.68
C VAL A 79 -19.69 -57.63 -2.09
N GLU A 80 -20.75 -58.44 -2.19
CA GLU A 80 -21.94 -58.52 -1.34
C GLU A 80 -23.23 -57.70 -1.60
N SER A 81 -24.26 -58.52 -1.78
CA SER A 81 -25.68 -58.30 -2.02
C SER A 81 -26.44 -58.72 -0.76
N CYS A 82 -27.48 -57.98 -0.36
CA CYS A 82 -28.85 -58.44 -0.03
C CYS A 82 -29.63 -57.33 0.73
N GLY A 83 -30.85 -57.00 0.26
CA GLY A 83 -31.71 -55.86 0.67
C GLY A 83 -32.50 -56.04 1.99
N PRO A 84 -33.74 -55.51 2.16
CA PRO A 84 -34.54 -54.63 1.30
C PRO A 84 -35.19 -53.38 1.99
N ALA A 85 -35.70 -52.49 1.13
CA ALA A 85 -36.83 -51.53 1.23
C ALA A 85 -37.35 -51.02 2.60
N ILE A 86 -37.32 -49.69 2.78
CA ILE A 86 -38.38 -48.93 3.47
C ILE A 86 -38.67 -47.63 2.69
N HIS A 87 -39.92 -47.50 2.26
CA HIS A 87 -40.58 -46.32 1.72
C HIS A 87 -41.02 -45.42 2.89
N ILE A 88 -40.66 -44.14 2.92
CA ILE A 88 -41.43 -43.07 3.58
C ILE A 88 -41.25 -41.78 2.75
N ASP A 89 -42.36 -41.29 2.20
CA ASP A 89 -42.52 -39.96 1.64
C ASP A 89 -42.38 -38.90 2.75
N ASP A 90 -41.70 -37.77 2.48
CA ASP A 90 -42.26 -36.47 2.86
C ASP A 90 -41.65 -35.31 2.07
N ASP A 91 -42.55 -34.46 1.57
CA ASP A 91 -42.30 -33.21 0.87
C ASP A 91 -41.95 -32.11 1.88
N SER A 92 -40.91 -31.30 1.62
CA SER A 92 -40.92 -29.86 1.97
C SER A 92 -39.71 -29.08 1.45
N GLN A 93 -39.94 -28.49 0.28
CA GLN A 93 -39.78 -27.06 -0.02
C GLN A 93 -38.55 -26.26 0.47
N ASN A 94 -37.91 -25.65 -0.53
CA ASN A 94 -37.44 -24.25 -0.59
C ASN A 94 -36.31 -23.80 0.35
N SER A 95 -35.10 -23.70 -0.23
CA SER A 95 -34.29 -22.50 -0.06
C SER A 95 -33.50 -22.20 -1.34
N GLN A 96 -33.91 -21.13 -2.04
CA GLN A 96 -33.22 -20.53 -3.16
C GLN A 96 -31.79 -20.12 -2.76
N LEU A 97 -30.78 -20.73 -3.39
CA LEU A 97 -29.41 -20.23 -3.34
C LEU A 97 -29.31 -18.97 -4.21
N MET A 98 -29.00 -17.85 -3.55
CA MET A 98 -28.57 -16.63 -4.23
C MET A 98 -27.19 -16.85 -4.84
N ASN A 99 -27.14 -16.55 -6.13
CA ASN A 99 -26.01 -16.67 -7.02
C ASN A 99 -25.23 -15.34 -6.99
N GLU A 100 -24.33 -15.16 -6.02
CA GLU A 100 -23.43 -14.01 -6.01
C GLU A 100 -22.21 -14.29 -6.90
N LYS A 101 -22.20 -13.63 -8.06
CA LYS A 101 -21.03 -13.45 -8.91
C LYS A 101 -19.96 -12.70 -8.15
N ALA A 102 -19.00 -13.41 -7.57
CA ALA A 102 -17.72 -12.86 -7.19
C ALA A 102 -16.93 -12.55 -8.46
N SER A 103 -16.95 -11.29 -8.89
CA SER A 103 -16.05 -10.77 -9.91
C SER A 103 -14.65 -10.65 -9.31
N ASP A 104 -13.76 -11.52 -9.76
CA ASP A 104 -12.32 -11.44 -9.54
C ASP A 104 -11.75 -10.15 -10.15
N GLU A 105 -11.48 -9.14 -9.32
CA GLU A 105 -10.51 -8.10 -9.64
C GLU A 105 -9.14 -8.51 -9.08
N HIS A 106 -8.48 -9.43 -9.76
CA HIS A 106 -7.03 -9.64 -9.61
C HIS A 106 -6.30 -8.53 -10.37
N LYS A 107 -6.06 -7.39 -9.72
CA LYS A 107 -4.97 -6.49 -10.13
C LYS A 107 -3.68 -7.00 -9.51
N SER A 108 -2.91 -7.73 -10.31
CA SER A 108 -1.52 -8.06 -10.03
C SER A 108 -0.73 -6.77 -9.83
N VAL A 109 -0.23 -6.57 -8.61
CA VAL A 109 0.79 -5.57 -8.30
C VAL A 109 2.08 -6.04 -8.97
N GLU A 110 2.61 -5.22 -9.88
CA GLU A 110 3.86 -5.50 -10.59
C GLU A 110 5.00 -5.71 -9.59
N SER A 111 5.66 -6.86 -9.73
CA SER A 111 6.83 -7.28 -8.96
C SER A 111 7.93 -6.21 -9.04
N ILE A 112 8.24 -5.60 -7.89
CA ILE A 112 9.38 -4.70 -7.73
C ILE A 112 10.65 -5.56 -7.68
N THR A 113 11.17 -5.89 -8.85
CA THR A 113 12.48 -6.52 -9.02
C THR A 113 13.28 -5.77 -10.08
N ALA A 114 13.94 -4.68 -9.69
CA ALA A 114 15.10 -4.10 -10.36
C ALA A 114 15.77 -3.05 -9.45
N LEU A 115 16.70 -3.50 -8.61
CA LEU A 115 17.67 -2.65 -7.90
C LEU A 115 18.74 -2.18 -8.90
N ASP A 116 18.39 -1.21 -9.75
CA ASP A 116 19.29 -0.15 -10.25
C ASP A 116 18.55 0.70 -11.30
N GLY A 117 18.31 1.97 -10.96
CA GLY A 117 17.58 2.94 -11.79
C GLY A 117 16.41 3.52 -11.03
N ARG A 118 16.28 4.86 -11.01
CA ARG A 118 15.24 5.63 -10.31
C ARG A 118 13.87 4.97 -10.45
N GLN A 119 13.48 4.22 -9.42
CA GLN A 119 12.18 3.58 -9.37
C GLN A 119 11.21 4.60 -8.81
N ASP A 120 10.30 5.06 -9.67
CA ASP A 120 9.28 6.05 -9.33
C ASP A 120 8.26 5.37 -8.42
N CYS A 121 8.44 5.47 -7.10
CA CYS A 121 7.51 4.91 -6.14
C CYS A 121 6.26 5.80 -6.08
N CYS A 122 5.10 5.24 -6.43
CA CYS A 122 3.84 5.96 -6.39
C CYS A 122 3.38 6.15 -4.94
N THR A 123 3.72 7.30 -4.34
CA THR A 123 3.27 7.69 -3.00
C THR A 123 2.31 8.88 -3.06
N ASN A 124 1.42 9.03 -2.06
CA ASN A 124 0.49 10.18 -2.03
C ASN A 124 1.18 11.49 -1.65
N ILE A 125 2.29 11.41 -0.90
CA ILE A 125 3.11 12.53 -0.49
C ILE A 125 4.54 12.29 -0.93
N VAL A 126 5.26 13.36 -1.23
CA VAL A 126 6.67 13.27 -1.63
C VAL A 126 7.51 13.05 -0.38
N PHE A 127 8.31 11.99 -0.39
CA PHE A 127 9.26 11.67 0.67
C PHE A 127 10.69 11.89 0.19
N SER A 128 11.62 12.04 1.13
CA SER A 128 13.05 12.03 0.81
C SER A 128 13.48 10.65 0.30
N ASN A 129 14.52 10.60 -0.55
CA ASN A 129 15.07 9.33 -1.05
C ASN A 129 15.48 8.39 0.08
N GLU A 130 16.01 8.94 1.18
CA GLU A 130 16.43 8.17 2.36
C GLU A 130 15.23 7.52 3.07
N PHE A 131 14.08 8.19 3.09
CA PHE A 131 12.87 7.59 3.65
C PHE A 131 12.32 6.48 2.76
N ILE A 132 12.33 6.70 1.45
CA ILE A 132 11.90 5.70 0.45
C ILE A 132 12.77 4.46 0.56
N SER A 133 14.10 4.60 0.60
CA SER A 133 15.03 3.47 0.70
C SER A 133 14.84 2.69 2.00
N ARG A 134 14.65 3.39 3.13
CA ARG A 134 14.54 2.78 4.45
C ARG A 134 13.21 2.07 4.70
N PHE A 135 12.10 2.68 4.28
CA PHE A 135 10.75 2.23 4.69
C PHE A 135 9.87 1.72 3.56
N ILE A 136 10.16 2.02 2.29
CA ILE A 136 9.30 1.62 1.16
C ILE A 136 9.99 0.52 0.35
N LEU A 137 11.22 0.77 -0.10
CA LEU A 137 12.02 -0.15 -0.91
C LEU A 137 12.89 -1.06 -0.03
N ASN A 138 12.30 -1.62 1.02
CA ASN A 138 13.00 -2.47 1.98
C ASN A 138 12.80 -3.95 1.62
N ARG A 139 13.90 -4.73 1.66
CA ARG A 139 13.90 -6.18 1.43
C ARG A 139 12.94 -6.94 2.35
N LYS A 140 12.78 -6.50 3.60
CA LYS A 140 11.86 -7.14 4.57
C LYS A 140 10.42 -7.19 4.05
N TYR A 141 9.97 -6.14 3.38
CA TYR A 141 8.63 -6.11 2.80
C TYR A 141 8.45 -7.19 1.72
N VAL A 142 9.45 -7.38 0.86
CA VAL A 142 9.44 -8.43 -0.16
C VAL A 142 9.35 -9.81 0.48
N GLU A 143 10.12 -10.06 1.53
CA GLU A 143 10.10 -11.33 2.28
C GLU A 143 8.73 -11.60 2.93
N ILE A 144 8.05 -10.55 3.43
CA ILE A 144 6.70 -10.65 3.97
C ILE A 144 5.68 -10.96 2.87
N GLU A 145 5.72 -10.25 1.73
CA GLU A 145 4.85 -10.50 0.57
C GLU A 145 5.00 -11.92 0.02
N GLU A 146 6.24 -12.43 -0.08
CA GLU A 146 6.47 -13.83 -0.47
C GLU A 146 5.86 -14.81 0.53
N SER A 147 5.95 -14.52 1.83
CA SER A 147 5.39 -15.37 2.88
C SER A 147 3.86 -15.36 2.84
N ILE A 148 3.23 -14.20 2.61
CA ILE A 148 1.80 -14.07 2.33
C ILE A 148 1.40 -14.92 1.13
N CYS A 149 2.14 -14.81 0.01
CA CYS A 149 1.85 -15.56 -1.21
C CYS A 149 1.97 -17.08 -1.00
N ARG A 150 3.03 -17.54 -0.32
CA ARG A 150 3.20 -18.96 0.01
C ARG A 150 2.07 -19.47 0.89
N GLU A 151 1.69 -18.73 1.93
CA GLU A 151 0.62 -19.14 2.83
C GLU A 151 -0.74 -19.20 2.11
N LYS A 152 -1.05 -18.24 1.23
CA LYS A 152 -2.27 -18.27 0.40
C LYS A 152 -2.35 -19.51 -0.50
N LEU A 153 -1.22 -20.03 -0.98
CA LEU A 153 -1.21 -21.23 -1.82
C LEU A 153 -1.40 -22.51 -1.00
N MET A 154 -0.93 -22.53 0.26
CA MET A 154 -0.99 -23.70 1.13
C MET A 154 -2.26 -23.78 1.97
N MET A 155 -2.86 -22.65 2.32
CA MET A 155 -4.02 -22.58 3.21
C MET A 155 -5.32 -22.94 2.46
N PRO A 156 -6.19 -23.81 3.04
CA PRO A 156 -7.50 -24.09 2.46
C PRO A 156 -8.32 -22.82 2.24
N ARG A 157 -8.97 -22.69 1.07
CA ARG A 157 -9.76 -21.50 0.69
C ARG A 157 -10.83 -21.13 1.72
N SER A 158 -11.45 -22.11 2.37
CA SER A 158 -12.43 -21.91 3.45
C SER A 158 -11.83 -21.15 4.64
N MET A 159 -10.61 -21.49 5.04
CA MET A 159 -9.89 -20.82 6.13
C MET A 159 -9.50 -19.40 5.75
N GLN A 160 -9.05 -19.18 4.51
CA GLN A 160 -8.74 -17.83 4.02
C GLN A 160 -9.98 -16.92 4.07
N ILE A 161 -11.14 -17.44 3.63
CA ILE A 161 -12.42 -16.72 3.69
C ILE A 161 -12.82 -16.44 5.14
N GLN A 162 -12.66 -17.41 6.03
CA GLN A 162 -12.98 -17.25 7.44
C GLN A 162 -12.14 -16.13 8.09
N ILE A 163 -10.82 -16.12 7.88
CA ILE A 163 -9.92 -15.07 8.39
C ILE A 163 -10.38 -13.70 7.89
N LYS A 164 -10.60 -13.57 6.57
CA LYS A 164 -11.07 -12.32 5.95
C LYS A 164 -12.39 -11.85 6.53
N MET A 165 -13.36 -12.76 6.69
CA MET A 165 -14.67 -12.44 7.23
C MET A 165 -14.59 -11.99 8.69
N GLN A 166 -13.80 -12.69 9.52
CA GLN A 166 -13.63 -12.32 10.93
C GLN A 166 -12.95 -10.96 11.07
N ILE A 167 -11.84 -10.71 10.38
CA ILE A 167 -11.15 -9.41 10.40
C ILE A 167 -12.11 -8.31 9.95
N ASN A 168 -12.79 -8.48 8.81
CA ASN A 168 -13.73 -7.48 8.28
C ASN A 168 -14.84 -7.15 9.27
N LYS A 169 -15.45 -8.18 9.87
CA LYS A 169 -16.54 -8.02 10.82
C LYS A 169 -16.06 -7.30 12.07
N ARG A 170 -14.90 -7.69 12.62
CA ARG A 170 -14.42 -7.13 13.89
C ARG A 170 -13.86 -5.73 13.75
N LEU A 171 -13.10 -5.42 12.70
CA LEU A 171 -12.59 -4.07 12.49
C LEU A 171 -13.71 -3.06 12.23
N SER A 172 -14.80 -3.48 11.58
CA SER A 172 -15.97 -2.60 11.37
C SER A 172 -16.73 -2.31 12.68
N GLN A 173 -16.46 -3.05 13.76
CA GLN A 173 -17.08 -2.87 15.06
C GLN A 173 -16.26 -1.99 16.00
N VAL A 174 -15.00 -1.66 15.69
CA VAL A 174 -14.15 -0.85 16.58
C VAL A 174 -14.83 0.48 16.89
N SER A 175 -14.95 0.82 18.17
CA SER A 175 -15.49 2.10 18.64
C SER A 175 -14.87 2.47 19.98
N GLY A 176 -15.09 3.70 20.44
CA GLY A 176 -14.58 4.24 21.71
C GLY A 176 -15.21 3.64 22.98
N ASN A 177 -15.99 2.57 22.86
CA ASN A 177 -16.56 1.88 24.00
C ASN A 177 -15.47 1.15 24.81
N ALA A 178 -15.44 1.39 26.12
CA ALA A 178 -14.48 0.77 27.02
C ALA A 178 -14.46 -0.77 26.88
N GLY A 179 -13.26 -1.34 26.75
CA GLY A 179 -13.04 -2.79 26.62
C GLY A 179 -13.44 -3.39 25.26
N GLN A 180 -13.91 -2.61 24.29
CA GLN A 180 -14.24 -3.16 22.97
C GLN A 180 -13.00 -3.57 22.18
N VAL A 181 -11.93 -2.78 22.24
CA VAL A 181 -10.63 -3.11 21.65
C VAL A 181 -10.13 -4.47 22.17
N ASP A 182 -10.24 -4.71 23.48
CA ASP A 182 -9.85 -5.99 24.09
C ASP A 182 -10.72 -7.17 23.62
N LYS A 183 -12.04 -6.96 23.52
CA LYS A 183 -12.96 -7.98 22.98
C LYS A 183 -12.60 -8.35 21.54
N ILE A 184 -12.30 -7.35 20.71
CA ILE A 184 -11.90 -7.58 19.32
C ILE A 184 -10.55 -8.31 19.27
N PHE A 185 -9.56 -7.86 20.05
CA PHE A 185 -8.26 -8.51 20.16
C PHE A 185 -8.39 -9.98 20.54
N ASN A 186 -9.17 -10.30 21.57
CA ASN A 186 -9.35 -11.67 22.05
C ASN A 186 -9.96 -12.61 21.01
N VAL A 187 -10.79 -12.10 20.11
CA VAL A 187 -11.34 -12.87 18.99
C VAL A 187 -10.30 -13.04 17.88
N LEU A 188 -9.60 -11.96 17.51
CA LEU A 188 -8.70 -11.99 16.36
C LEU A 188 -7.33 -12.62 16.64
N ARG A 189 -6.91 -12.72 17.91
CA ARG A 189 -5.60 -13.26 18.30
C ARG A 189 -5.34 -14.68 17.83
N GLU A 190 -6.38 -15.50 17.65
CA GLU A 190 -6.23 -16.86 17.15
C GLU A 190 -5.65 -16.92 15.73
N TYR A 191 -5.83 -15.84 14.95
CA TYR A 191 -5.32 -15.71 13.59
C TYR A 191 -3.99 -14.94 13.52
N SER A 192 -3.52 -14.34 14.62
CA SER A 192 -2.43 -13.35 14.61
C SER A 192 -1.06 -13.88 14.16
N ASN A 193 -0.86 -15.20 14.16
CA ASN A 193 0.37 -15.84 13.70
C ASN A 193 0.41 -16.06 12.17
N SER A 194 -0.65 -15.72 11.44
CA SER A 194 -0.77 -15.90 9.99
C SER A 194 -0.26 -14.66 9.25
N TYR A 195 0.53 -14.83 8.18
CA TYR A 195 0.86 -13.75 7.25
C TYR A 195 -0.38 -13.28 6.48
N LEU A 196 -1.33 -14.17 6.18
CA LEU A 196 -2.63 -13.76 5.63
C LEU A 196 -3.41 -12.85 6.59
N PHE A 197 -3.27 -13.04 7.90
CA PHE A 197 -3.80 -12.11 8.89
C PHE A 197 -3.12 -10.74 8.77
N ILE A 198 -1.78 -10.68 8.67
CA ILE A 198 -1.03 -9.41 8.51
C ILE A 198 -1.59 -8.61 7.32
N GLU A 199 -1.64 -9.23 6.14
CA GLU A 199 -2.16 -8.58 4.93
C GLU A 199 -3.58 -8.07 5.14
N THR A 200 -4.47 -8.97 5.55
CA THR A 200 -5.91 -8.69 5.61
C THR A 200 -6.21 -7.64 6.70
N PHE A 201 -5.53 -7.73 7.84
CA PHE A 201 -5.66 -6.79 8.95
C PHE A 201 -5.20 -5.40 8.52
N VAL A 202 -4.02 -5.28 7.90
CA VAL A 202 -3.49 -3.98 7.43
C VAL A 202 -4.39 -3.34 6.38
N LEU A 203 -4.79 -4.10 5.34
CA LEU A 203 -5.67 -3.58 4.30
C LEU A 203 -7.00 -3.09 4.90
N LYS A 204 -7.58 -3.88 5.81
CA LYS A 204 -8.85 -3.51 6.44
C LYS A 204 -8.70 -2.34 7.42
N LEU A 205 -7.57 -2.23 8.11
CA LEU A 205 -7.28 -1.12 9.02
C LEU A 205 -7.17 0.20 8.26
N ILE A 206 -6.43 0.21 7.15
CA ILE A 206 -6.31 1.39 6.28
C ILE A 206 -7.67 1.77 5.70
N GLU A 207 -8.49 0.78 5.34
CA GLU A 207 -9.86 1.01 4.89
C GLU A 207 -10.74 1.65 5.99
N GLN A 208 -10.61 1.23 7.25
CA GLN A 208 -11.27 1.93 8.36
C GLN A 208 -10.72 3.34 8.57
N GLY A 209 -9.44 3.57 8.29
CA GLY A 209 -8.84 4.90 8.22
C GLY A 209 -9.58 5.80 7.22
N ARG A 210 -9.87 5.29 6.03
CA ARG A 210 -10.59 6.02 4.97
C ARG A 210 -12.04 6.29 5.31
N ILE A 211 -12.75 5.32 5.91
CA ILE A 211 -14.19 5.43 6.17
C ILE A 211 -14.45 6.09 7.52
N GLN A 212 -14.04 5.45 8.60
CA GLN A 212 -14.44 5.82 9.95
C GLN A 212 -13.57 6.95 10.50
N VAL A 213 -12.24 6.80 10.45
CA VAL A 213 -11.32 7.79 11.04
C VAL A 213 -11.37 9.11 10.30
N SER A 214 -11.52 9.09 8.98
CA SER A 214 -11.68 10.32 8.20
C SER A 214 -12.97 11.08 8.56
N SER A 215 -14.04 10.37 8.92
CA SER A 215 -15.31 10.96 9.33
C SER A 215 -15.31 11.39 10.81
N CYS A 216 -14.59 10.66 11.66
CA CYS A 216 -14.44 10.93 13.08
C CYS A 216 -12.95 10.82 13.45
N PRO A 217 -12.15 11.91 13.31
CA PRO A 217 -10.71 11.86 13.51
C PRO A 217 -10.29 11.27 14.85
N GLY A 218 -11.00 11.55 15.93
CA GLY A 218 -10.68 11.01 17.26
C GLY A 218 -10.65 9.47 17.34
N SER A 219 -11.36 8.78 16.43
CA SER A 219 -11.41 7.32 16.40
C SER A 219 -10.10 6.63 15.99
N TYR A 220 -9.07 7.38 15.56
CA TYR A 220 -7.76 6.79 15.24
C TYR A 220 -7.19 6.03 16.44
N ARG A 221 -7.50 6.46 17.67
CA ARG A 221 -6.92 5.94 18.91
C ARG A 221 -7.29 4.48 19.11
N GLU A 222 -8.55 4.11 18.89
CA GLU A 222 -9.03 2.74 19.08
C GLU A 222 -8.41 1.79 18.05
N PHE A 223 -8.27 2.23 16.80
CA PHE A 223 -7.58 1.47 15.75
C PHE A 223 -6.08 1.33 16.02
N SER A 224 -5.44 2.41 16.49
CA SER A 224 -4.02 2.40 16.86
C SER A 224 -3.76 1.48 18.05
N ALA A 225 -4.63 1.52 19.06
CA ALA A 225 -4.56 0.65 20.23
C ALA A 225 -4.74 -0.82 19.83
N LEU A 226 -5.68 -1.10 18.92
CA LEU A 226 -5.87 -2.45 18.40
C LEU A 226 -4.63 -2.94 17.63
N PHE A 227 -4.05 -2.08 16.78
CA PHE A 227 -2.81 -2.39 16.07
C PHE A 227 -1.67 -2.70 17.05
N CYS A 228 -1.49 -1.88 18.08
CA CYS A 228 -0.44 -2.08 19.09
C CYS A 228 -0.60 -3.40 19.85
N LYS A 229 -1.83 -3.91 20.03
CA LYS A 229 -2.05 -5.24 20.64
C LYS A 229 -1.60 -6.39 19.74
N PHE A 230 -1.57 -6.20 18.43
CA PHE A 230 -1.07 -7.17 17.45
C PHE A 230 0.35 -6.87 16.99
N PHE A 231 1.05 -5.94 17.64
CA PHE A 231 2.31 -5.43 17.15
C PHE A 231 3.34 -6.55 16.96
N THR A 232 3.84 -6.63 15.72
CA THR A 232 5.06 -7.33 15.36
C THR A 232 5.86 -6.44 14.41
N VAL A 233 7.17 -6.68 14.30
CA VAL A 233 8.01 -5.93 13.36
C VAL A 233 7.52 -6.13 11.93
N GLU A 234 7.11 -7.34 11.56
CA GLU A 234 6.58 -7.66 10.23
C GLU A 234 5.27 -6.93 9.95
N LEU A 235 4.36 -6.89 10.93
CA LEU A 235 3.10 -6.17 10.80
C LEU A 235 3.35 -4.67 10.56
N MET A 236 4.29 -4.07 11.29
CA MET A 236 4.62 -2.66 11.15
C MET A 236 5.31 -2.35 9.81
N GLU A 237 6.26 -3.17 9.37
CA GLU A 237 6.88 -3.02 8.05
C GLU A 237 5.84 -3.12 6.93
N TYR A 238 4.96 -4.11 6.99
CA TYR A 238 3.89 -4.28 6.02
C TYR A 238 2.93 -3.07 6.01
N PHE A 239 2.51 -2.64 7.20
CA PHE A 239 1.62 -1.49 7.36
C PHE A 239 2.18 -0.21 6.76
N ARG A 240 3.45 0.10 7.03
CA ARG A 240 4.12 1.29 6.48
C ARG A 240 4.11 1.29 4.95
N VAL A 241 4.58 0.20 4.33
CA VAL A 241 4.69 0.13 2.87
C VAL A 241 3.33 0.28 2.22
N VAL A 242 2.33 -0.48 2.69
CA VAL A 242 0.97 -0.40 2.15
C VAL A 242 0.38 0.98 2.37
N LEU A 243 0.53 1.58 3.55
CA LEU A 243 0.03 2.93 3.84
C LEU A 243 0.63 3.99 2.90
N PHE A 244 1.95 3.97 2.71
CA PHE A 244 2.64 5.02 1.95
C PHE A 244 2.40 4.91 0.44
N THR A 245 2.14 3.69 -0.06
CA THR A 245 1.93 3.41 -1.49
C THR A 245 0.46 3.30 -1.90
N MET A 246 -0.46 3.10 -0.96
CA MET A 246 -1.87 2.97 -1.25
C MET A 246 -2.49 4.33 -1.59
N LYS A 247 -3.10 4.47 -2.78
CA LYS A 247 -3.74 5.71 -3.23
C LYS A 247 -4.75 6.25 -2.22
N ALA A 248 -4.71 7.56 -1.95
CA ALA A 248 -5.63 8.25 -1.06
C ALA A 248 -6.29 9.43 -1.77
N THR A 249 -7.45 9.83 -1.27
CA THR A 249 -8.09 11.10 -1.64
C THR A 249 -7.83 12.12 -0.53
N ILE A 250 -7.99 13.41 -0.84
CA ILE A 250 -7.82 14.50 0.15
C ILE A 250 -8.68 14.26 1.39
N GLY A 251 -9.92 13.79 1.20
CA GLY A 251 -10.85 13.52 2.30
C GLY A 251 -10.46 12.31 3.16
N THR A 252 -9.60 11.42 2.68
CA THR A 252 -9.29 10.14 3.36
C THR A 252 -7.88 10.05 3.91
N ILE A 253 -6.95 10.84 3.37
CA ILE A 253 -5.52 10.73 3.71
C ILE A 253 -5.26 10.98 5.19
N ARG A 254 -5.99 11.91 5.82
CA ARG A 254 -5.85 12.19 7.25
C ARG A 254 -6.23 10.99 8.11
N GLY A 255 -7.31 10.29 7.78
CA GLY A 255 -7.74 9.15 8.59
C GLY A 255 -6.78 7.97 8.45
N MET A 256 -6.23 7.74 7.25
CA MET A 256 -5.20 6.71 7.02
C MET A 256 -3.93 6.99 7.84
N TYR A 257 -3.35 8.19 7.71
CA TYR A 257 -2.13 8.56 8.43
C TYR A 257 -2.37 8.75 9.93
N GLY A 258 -3.59 9.12 10.34
CA GLY A 258 -3.95 9.27 11.76
C GLY A 258 -3.80 7.98 12.53
N ILE A 259 -4.12 6.83 11.94
CA ILE A 259 -3.87 5.51 12.56
C ILE A 259 -2.37 5.29 12.73
N TYR A 260 -1.57 5.54 11.70
CA TYR A 260 -0.12 5.36 11.78
C TYR A 260 0.54 6.26 12.83
N PHE A 261 0.17 7.54 12.86
CA PHE A 261 0.67 8.45 13.88
C PHE A 261 0.20 8.07 15.28
N GLY A 262 -1.03 7.58 15.45
CA GLY A 262 -1.49 7.04 16.73
C GLY A 262 -0.69 5.81 17.17
N VAL A 263 -0.30 4.93 16.24
CA VAL A 263 0.59 3.79 16.53
C VAL A 263 1.95 4.28 17.03
N LEU A 264 2.56 5.25 16.33
CA LEU A 264 3.85 5.82 16.77
C LEU A 264 3.74 6.49 18.15
N GLU A 265 2.64 7.21 18.41
CA GLU A 265 2.37 7.83 19.71
C GLU A 265 2.29 6.78 20.83
N MET A 266 1.52 5.71 20.61
CA MET A 266 1.31 4.66 21.62
C MET A 266 2.56 3.81 21.89
N LEU A 267 3.39 3.56 20.88
CA LEU A 267 4.67 2.87 21.03
C LEU A 267 5.78 3.80 21.54
N GLY A 268 5.58 5.11 21.51
CA GLY A 268 6.58 6.10 21.91
C GLY A 268 7.75 6.21 20.91
N GLU A 269 7.50 5.90 19.64
CA GLU A 269 8.49 5.87 18.55
C GLU A 269 8.84 7.28 18.04
N ALA A 270 9.47 8.07 18.91
CA ALA A 270 9.82 9.45 18.62
C ALA A 270 10.85 9.60 17.50
N ASP A 271 11.78 8.66 17.36
CA ASP A 271 12.82 8.70 16.32
C ASP A 271 12.23 8.53 14.92
N GLU A 272 11.28 7.61 14.77
CA GLU A 272 10.56 7.44 13.51
C GLU A 272 9.65 8.62 13.20
N ALA A 273 8.92 9.12 14.20
CA ALA A 273 8.10 10.33 14.04
C ALA A 273 8.96 11.51 13.58
N TRP A 274 10.14 11.69 14.17
CA TRP A 274 11.10 12.73 13.80
C TRP A 274 11.63 12.54 12.38
N PHE A 275 12.02 11.32 12.02
CA PHE A 275 12.51 11.00 10.69
C PHE A 275 11.44 11.18 9.62
N PHE A 276 10.19 10.81 9.93
CA PHE A 276 9.03 11.02 9.06
C PHE A 276 8.85 12.50 8.74
N ILE A 277 8.73 13.36 9.76
CA ILE A 277 8.45 14.78 9.52
C ILE A 277 9.63 15.48 8.84
N ALA A 278 10.87 15.12 9.19
CA ALA A 278 12.06 15.63 8.50
C ALA A 278 12.06 15.23 7.02
N SER A 279 11.68 13.99 6.70
CA SER A 279 11.57 13.53 5.31
C SER A 279 10.56 14.34 4.51
N VAL A 280 9.37 14.60 5.06
CA VAL A 280 8.31 15.34 4.37
C VAL A 280 8.66 16.82 4.22
N LEU A 281 9.18 17.46 5.27
CA LEU A 281 9.51 18.90 5.23
C LEU A 281 10.72 19.24 4.37
N ASN A 282 11.58 18.27 4.07
CA ASN A 282 12.74 18.41 3.17
C ASN A 282 12.42 18.03 1.72
N SER A 283 11.18 17.64 1.42
CA SER A 283 10.71 17.28 0.09
C SER A 283 9.82 18.35 -0.53
N GLU A 284 9.58 18.22 -1.84
CA GLU A 284 8.67 19.11 -2.54
C GLU A 284 7.24 19.01 -1.96
N GLN A 285 6.63 20.16 -1.73
CA GLN A 285 5.28 20.20 -1.19
C GLN A 285 4.27 19.79 -2.24
N ASN A 286 3.30 18.97 -1.84
CA ASN A 286 2.09 18.77 -2.61
C ASN A 286 0.86 19.01 -1.71
N GLU A 287 -0.32 19.09 -2.34
CA GLU A 287 -1.57 19.36 -1.61
C GLU A 287 -1.79 18.36 -0.47
N MET A 288 -1.56 17.07 -0.71
CA MET A 288 -1.74 15.98 0.25
C MET A 288 -0.80 16.11 1.46
N SER A 289 0.46 16.52 1.25
CA SER A 289 1.46 16.72 2.32
C SER A 289 0.95 17.68 3.39
N CYS A 290 0.19 18.71 3.00
CA CYS A 290 -0.39 19.68 3.92
C CYS A 290 -1.32 19.01 4.95
N TYR A 291 -2.24 18.16 4.45
CA TYR A 291 -3.19 17.42 5.28
C TYR A 291 -2.49 16.42 6.22
N VAL A 292 -1.42 15.78 5.73
CA VAL A 292 -0.63 14.82 6.52
C VAL A 292 0.16 15.53 7.62
N ILE A 293 0.79 16.67 7.34
CA ILE A 293 1.52 17.44 8.35
C ILE A 293 0.58 18.02 9.41
N GLU A 294 -0.60 18.51 9.01
CA GLU A 294 -1.64 18.92 9.96
C GLU A 294 -2.00 17.77 10.92
N CYS A 295 -2.23 16.58 10.37
CA CYS A 295 -2.52 15.38 11.16
C CYS A 295 -1.34 14.99 12.08
N PHE A 296 -0.11 15.07 11.56
CA PHE A 296 1.11 14.78 12.29
C PHE A 296 1.24 15.65 13.55
N PHE A 297 1.16 16.98 13.42
CA PHE A 297 1.30 17.87 14.57
C PHE A 297 0.15 17.75 15.57
N SER A 298 -1.06 17.42 15.09
CA SER A 298 -2.22 17.19 15.95
C SER A 298 -2.06 15.99 16.87
N ILE A 299 -1.39 14.92 16.39
CA ILE A 299 -1.23 13.66 17.12
C ILE A 299 0.14 13.59 17.80
N LEU A 300 1.23 13.73 17.04
CA LEU A 300 2.59 13.49 17.51
C LEU A 300 3.28 14.73 18.09
N GLY A 301 2.70 15.92 17.91
CA GLY A 301 3.30 17.18 18.38
C GLY A 301 3.55 17.18 19.89
N GLY A 302 2.59 16.71 20.68
CA GLY A 302 2.73 16.65 22.14
C GLY A 302 3.83 15.67 22.58
N MET A 303 3.88 14.49 21.95
CA MET A 303 4.91 13.50 22.22
C MET A 303 6.32 14.03 21.91
N LEU A 304 6.52 14.65 20.75
CA LEU A 304 7.82 15.21 20.36
C LEU A 304 8.20 16.42 21.21
N PHE A 305 7.26 17.30 21.56
CA PHE A 305 7.54 18.42 22.46
C PHE A 305 8.07 17.95 23.82
N VAL A 306 7.51 16.87 24.37
CA VAL A 306 7.97 16.29 25.64
C VAL A 306 9.34 15.62 25.48
N ARG A 307 9.58 14.89 24.38
CA ARG A 307 10.80 14.11 24.18
C ARG A 307 12.01 14.94 23.73
N CYS A 308 11.81 15.90 22.84
CA CYS A 308 12.88 16.69 22.22
C CYS A 308 12.51 18.17 22.06
N ARG A 309 12.07 18.80 23.16
CA ARG A 309 11.56 20.19 23.21
C ARG A 309 12.34 21.20 22.37
N GLY A 310 13.65 21.32 22.59
CA GLY A 310 14.49 22.32 21.89
C GLY A 310 14.49 22.13 20.36
N PRO A 311 14.88 20.94 19.86
CA PRO A 311 14.75 20.60 18.44
C PRO A 311 13.32 20.77 17.91
N PHE A 312 12.30 20.35 18.64
CA PHE A 312 10.91 20.45 18.22
C PHE A 312 10.45 21.91 18.05
N ILE A 313 10.84 22.83 18.93
CA ILE A 313 10.54 24.26 18.74
C ILE A 313 11.14 24.78 17.43
N LYS A 314 12.40 24.41 17.12
CA LYS A 314 13.03 24.77 15.84
C LYS A 314 12.29 24.19 14.63
N LEU A 315 11.76 22.97 14.76
CA LEU A 315 10.92 22.33 13.74
C LEU A 315 9.65 23.14 13.51
N VAL A 316 8.97 23.55 14.59
CA VAL A 316 7.76 24.40 14.54
C VAL A 316 8.06 25.73 13.85
N ASP A 317 9.13 26.42 14.25
CA ASP A 317 9.57 27.67 13.65
C ASP A 317 9.88 27.51 12.15
N TYR A 318 10.57 26.43 11.79
CA TYR A 318 10.88 26.11 10.40
C TYR A 318 9.61 25.88 9.59
N THR A 319 8.66 25.09 10.11
CA THR A 319 7.38 24.85 9.46
C THR A 319 6.61 26.15 9.24
N LYS A 320 6.52 27.03 10.25
CA LYS A 320 5.82 28.33 10.13
C LYS A 320 6.49 29.25 9.11
N LYS A 321 7.82 29.37 9.16
CA LYS A 321 8.57 30.36 8.37
C LYS A 321 8.77 29.95 6.92
N TYR A 322 9.04 28.66 6.67
CA TYR A 322 9.44 28.18 5.34
C TYR A 322 8.36 27.33 4.71
N TYR A 323 7.82 26.34 5.43
CA TYR A 323 6.87 25.40 4.84
C TYR A 323 5.51 26.05 4.54
N MET A 324 4.91 26.71 5.53
CA MET A 324 3.58 27.33 5.39
C MET A 324 3.52 28.56 4.49
N ARG A 325 4.67 29.18 4.21
CA ARG A 325 4.74 30.36 3.33
C ARG A 325 4.32 30.01 1.91
N ASP A 326 4.69 28.82 1.46
CA ASP A 326 4.49 28.36 0.09
C ASP A 326 3.24 27.46 -0.05
N MET A 327 2.43 27.35 1.02
CA MET A 327 1.20 26.55 1.06
C MET A 327 0.00 27.33 0.49
N ASN A 328 -0.65 26.77 -0.54
CA ASN A 328 -1.83 27.36 -1.18
C ASN A 328 -3.17 27.06 -0.46
N ASN A 329 -3.19 26.08 0.45
CA ASN A 329 -4.39 25.64 1.15
C ASN A 329 -4.61 26.44 2.45
N GLU A 330 -5.27 27.59 2.33
CA GLU A 330 -5.47 28.51 3.47
C GLU A 330 -6.23 27.86 4.66
N PRO A 331 -7.30 27.07 4.45
CA PRO A 331 -7.96 26.39 5.57
C PRO A 331 -7.03 25.41 6.32
N CYS A 332 -6.16 24.70 5.61
CA CYS A 332 -5.15 23.82 6.22
C CYS A 332 -4.12 24.62 7.02
N LYS A 333 -3.64 25.72 6.44
CA LYS A 333 -2.70 26.62 7.09
C LYS A 333 -3.24 27.18 8.41
N ILE A 334 -4.49 27.67 8.43
CA ILE A 334 -5.13 28.19 9.66
C ILE A 334 -5.21 27.11 10.75
N ARG A 335 -5.65 25.89 10.41
CA ARG A 335 -5.72 24.78 11.38
C ARG A 335 -4.35 24.40 11.91
N MET A 336 -3.34 24.32 11.03
CA MET A 336 -1.97 24.04 11.44
C MET A 336 -1.43 25.13 12.37
N LEU A 337 -1.64 26.41 12.07
CA LEU A 337 -1.23 27.51 12.94
C LEU A 337 -1.85 27.37 14.34
N SER A 338 -3.16 27.13 14.43
CA SER A 338 -3.84 26.91 15.72
C SER A 338 -3.29 25.71 16.50
N ILE A 339 -2.88 24.64 15.81
CA ILE A 339 -2.19 23.50 16.46
C ILE A 339 -0.83 23.93 17.00
N LEU A 340 -0.07 24.68 16.21
CA LEU A 340 1.30 25.06 16.51
C LEU A 340 1.40 26.18 17.58
N GLU A 341 0.39 27.03 17.72
CA GLU A 341 0.29 28.07 18.78
C GLU A 341 0.38 27.47 20.19
N LYS A 342 -0.02 26.21 20.37
CA LYS A 342 0.11 25.49 21.66
C LYS A 342 1.56 25.32 22.12
N TYR A 343 2.51 25.47 21.19
CA TYR A 343 3.94 25.30 21.43
C TYR A 343 4.72 26.61 21.32
N ASP A 344 4.04 27.74 21.07
CA ASP A 344 4.67 29.06 21.13
C ASP A 344 4.96 29.39 22.59
N LEU A 345 6.23 29.68 22.88
CA LEU A 345 6.74 30.02 24.21
C LEU A 345 7.02 31.51 24.31
#